data_AF-A0A2V5N4T1-F1
#
_entry.id   AF-A0A2V5N4T1-F1
#
_cell.length_a   1.000
_cell.length_b   1.000
_cell.length_c   1.000
_cell.angle_alpha   90.00
_cell.angle_beta   90.00
_cell.angle_gamma   90.00
#
_symmetry.space_group_name_H-M   'P 1'
#
loop_
_entity.id
_entity.type
_entity.pdbx_description
1 polymer ?
#
loop_
_entity_poly.entity_id
_entity_poly.type
_entity_poly.pdbx_seq_one_letter_code
_entity_poly.pdbx_strand_id
1 'polypeptide(L)'
;MHLFNRDVISMPDKWEYPWYAAWDLAFHMVAFARIDPDFAKQQLVLFVREWYMHPNGQLPAYEFAFDDVNPPVHAWAAWRVYKITGAKGARDRHFLARVFQKLLLNFTWWVNRKDVEGKNIFSGGFLGLDNIGVFDRSKPLPTGGHLEQADGTAWMAFYCATMLSIALKLAERDPAYEDMASKFFEHFVAIADAMNCLGGTGLWDEQDGFYYDQLRVDGQRFPLRIRSMVGLLPLIACEVLDAEVIGRLPAFTKRMQWFLDNRKDLARHISYMKPSENSDRVKRLLAIPTRERLGRVLRYLLDENEFLSSYGVRSVSRIHKDQPYIFSANGGTYRVDYVPGESSTGVFGGNSNWRGPIWFPVNYLLVEALERYHHFYGDAFKVECPTGSGQWMTLREVAAEITRRRPCHGQDERFAGDPHWRNLLLFHEYFHGETGCGLGANHQTGWTALAARCIEDLSRARK
;
A
#
# COMPACT_ATOMS: atom_id res chain seq x y z
N MET A 1 6.90 -23.97 14.99
CA MET A 1 7.69 -22.72 14.96
C MET A 1 8.96 -22.97 14.16
N HIS A 2 9.08 -22.37 12.98
CA HIS A 2 10.28 -22.43 12.11
C HIS A 2 10.88 -21.04 12.06
N LEU A 3 11.84 -20.76 12.94
CA LEU A 3 12.48 -19.45 13.06
C LEU A 3 13.78 -19.59 13.85
N PHE A 4 14.83 -18.91 13.41
CA PHE A 4 16.11 -18.81 14.11
C PHE A 4 16.64 -17.36 14.07
N ASN A 5 16.38 -16.61 15.15
CA ASN A 5 16.82 -15.22 15.29
C ASN A 5 18.20 -15.16 15.95
N ARG A 6 19.21 -14.73 15.19
CA ARG A 6 20.58 -14.50 15.70
C ARG A 6 21.25 -13.25 15.12
N ASP A 7 20.52 -12.52 14.28
CA ASP A 7 21.05 -11.38 13.54
C ASP A 7 20.70 -10.05 14.24
N VAL A 8 21.40 -8.98 13.88
CA VAL A 8 21.02 -7.62 14.27
C VAL A 8 19.93 -7.15 13.32
N ILE A 9 18.76 -6.82 13.86
CA ILE A 9 17.57 -6.46 13.09
C ILE A 9 17.18 -5.01 13.37
N SER A 10 16.78 -4.27 12.33
CA SER A 10 16.22 -2.93 12.49
C SER A 10 14.85 -2.99 13.17
N MET A 11 14.70 -2.26 14.28
CA MET A 11 13.48 -2.17 15.07
C MET A 11 12.65 -0.92 14.72
N PRO A 12 11.31 -0.94 14.89
CA PRO A 12 10.47 0.23 14.67
C PRO A 12 10.80 1.40 15.61
N ASP A 13 11.00 1.08 16.90
CA ASP A 13 11.36 2.01 17.97
C ASP A 13 12.34 1.30 18.94
N LYS A 14 13.25 2.07 19.56
CA LYS A 14 14.29 1.52 20.44
C LYS A 14 13.79 1.08 21.82
N TRP A 15 12.62 1.53 22.24
CA TRP A 15 12.09 1.40 23.60
C TRP A 15 10.73 0.69 23.62
N GLU A 16 9.75 1.21 22.89
CA GLU A 16 8.37 0.69 22.91
C GLU A 16 8.21 -0.58 22.07
N TYR A 17 9.02 -0.71 21.02
CA TYR A 17 9.01 -1.86 20.10
C TYR A 17 10.38 -2.56 20.05
N PRO A 18 10.85 -3.18 21.16
CA PRO A 18 12.10 -3.94 21.18
C PRO A 18 11.96 -5.32 20.49
N TRP A 19 11.17 -5.37 19.41
CA TRP A 19 10.84 -6.54 18.61
C TRP A 19 10.61 -6.09 17.16
N TYR A 20 10.93 -6.95 16.20
CA TYR A 20 10.76 -6.59 14.78
C TYR A 20 9.33 -6.83 14.31
N ALA A 21 8.87 -5.99 13.40
CA ALA A 21 7.80 -6.31 12.47
C ALA A 21 8.37 -6.35 11.05
N ALA A 22 8.08 -7.42 10.31
CA ALA A 22 8.68 -7.60 9.00
C ALA A 22 8.22 -6.52 8.01
N TRP A 23 6.95 -6.08 8.06
CA TRP A 23 6.47 -5.02 7.17
C TRP A 23 7.05 -3.64 7.51
N ASP A 24 7.22 -3.29 8.80
CA ASP A 24 7.93 -2.10 9.26
C ASP A 24 9.33 -2.02 8.64
N LEU A 25 10.10 -3.11 8.76
CA LEU A 25 11.47 -3.19 8.24
C LEU A 25 11.54 -2.79 6.76
N ALA A 26 10.55 -3.21 5.95
CA ALA A 26 10.52 -2.86 4.54
C ALA A 26 10.52 -1.34 4.32
N PHE A 27 9.80 -0.56 5.14
CA PHE A 27 9.81 0.89 5.09
C PHE A 27 11.11 1.49 5.62
N HIS A 28 11.67 0.93 6.70
CA HIS A 28 12.94 1.39 7.28
C HIS A 28 14.04 1.37 6.22
N MET A 29 14.12 0.28 5.45
CA MET A 29 15.19 0.06 4.50
C MET A 29 15.17 1.03 3.32
N VAL A 30 14.02 1.64 3.02
CA VAL A 30 13.93 2.72 2.02
C VAL A 30 14.64 3.99 2.50
N ALA A 31 14.52 4.33 3.79
CA ALA A 31 15.26 5.44 4.38
C ALA A 31 16.76 5.11 4.52
N PHE A 32 17.08 3.91 5.02
CA PHE A 32 18.47 3.46 5.20
C PHE A 32 19.26 3.33 3.90
N ALA A 33 18.62 3.09 2.77
CA ALA A 33 19.29 2.89 1.47
C ALA A 33 20.24 4.02 1.06
N ARG A 34 20.08 5.24 1.61
CA ARG A 34 21.00 6.37 1.38
C ARG A 34 22.18 6.41 2.35
N ILE A 35 22.02 5.83 3.53
CA ILE A 35 22.98 5.86 4.63
C ILE A 35 23.91 4.66 4.52
N ASP A 36 23.32 3.46 4.44
CA ASP A 36 24.03 2.19 4.32
C ASP A 36 23.28 1.28 3.33
N PRO A 37 23.64 1.36 2.03
CA PRO A 37 23.09 0.51 0.98
C PRO A 37 23.20 -0.99 1.25
N ASP A 38 24.29 -1.43 1.88
CA ASP A 38 24.57 -2.85 2.06
C ASP A 38 23.77 -3.40 3.24
N PHE A 39 23.70 -2.66 4.35
CA PHE A 39 22.80 -2.97 5.46
C PHE A 39 21.34 -3.04 4.97
N ALA A 40 20.89 -2.07 4.18
CA ALA A 40 19.52 -2.03 3.68
C ALA A 40 19.16 -3.29 2.86
N LYS A 41 20.06 -3.71 1.97
CA LYS A 41 19.89 -4.94 1.19
C LYS A 41 19.96 -6.19 2.07
N GLN A 42 20.89 -6.25 3.02
CA GLN A 42 21.05 -7.42 3.90
C GLN A 42 19.84 -7.64 4.79
N GLN A 43 19.25 -6.58 5.34
CA GLN A 43 18.02 -6.63 6.15
C GLN A 43 16.82 -7.13 5.32
N LEU A 44 16.65 -6.67 4.08
CA LEU A 44 15.59 -7.19 3.20
C LEU A 44 15.81 -8.66 2.80
N VAL A 45 17.06 -9.07 2.61
CA VAL A 45 17.39 -10.48 2.37
C VAL A 45 17.15 -11.34 3.62
N LEU A 46 17.31 -10.77 4.82
CA LEU A 46 17.26 -11.50 6.08
C LEU A 46 15.96 -12.27 6.26
N PHE A 47 14.82 -11.59 6.18
CA PHE A 47 13.51 -12.22 6.40
C PHE A 47 13.13 -13.24 5.32
N VAL A 48 13.78 -13.19 4.16
CA VAL A 48 13.55 -14.15 3.08
C VAL A 48 14.53 -15.33 3.10
N ARG A 49 15.40 -15.44 4.10
CA ARG A 49 16.30 -16.59 4.28
C ARG A 49 15.55 -17.80 4.83
N GLU A 50 16.15 -18.96 4.62
CA GLU A 50 15.63 -20.29 4.96
C GLU A 50 15.36 -20.49 6.45
N TRP A 51 15.97 -19.67 7.31
CA TRP A 51 15.81 -19.74 8.77
C TRP A 51 14.94 -18.62 9.35
N TYR A 52 14.41 -17.73 8.50
CA TYR A 52 13.36 -16.76 8.86
C TYR A 52 12.04 -17.07 8.15
N MET A 53 12.07 -17.21 6.83
CA MET A 53 10.90 -17.60 6.05
C MET A 53 10.57 -19.06 6.34
N HIS A 54 9.31 -19.31 6.71
CA HIS A 54 8.81 -20.67 6.88
C HIS A 54 8.89 -21.43 5.53
N PRO A 55 9.17 -22.75 5.49
CA PRO A 55 9.34 -23.51 4.24
C PRO A 55 8.15 -23.48 3.28
N ASN A 56 6.97 -23.09 3.75
CA ASN A 56 5.77 -22.91 2.94
C ASN A 56 5.72 -21.53 2.22
N GLY A 57 6.69 -20.65 2.46
CA GLY A 57 6.77 -19.29 1.92
C GLY A 57 6.31 -18.17 2.87
N GLN A 58 5.76 -18.47 4.04
CA GLN A 58 5.31 -17.44 4.98
C GLN A 58 6.49 -16.65 5.56
N LEU A 59 6.37 -15.32 5.56
CA LEU A 59 7.28 -14.45 6.29
C LEU A 59 6.83 -14.33 7.74
N PRO A 60 7.76 -14.28 8.72
CA PRO A 60 7.40 -14.08 10.12
C PRO A 60 6.84 -12.66 10.30
N ALA A 61 5.70 -12.52 10.96
CA ALA A 61 5.11 -11.20 11.20
C ALA A 61 5.89 -10.39 12.26
N TYR A 62 5.80 -10.82 13.52
CA TYR A 62 6.46 -10.19 14.68
C TYR A 62 6.64 -11.19 15.83
N GLU A 63 7.49 -10.84 16.81
CA GLU A 63 8.03 -11.79 17.80
C GLU A 63 7.00 -12.49 18.70
N PHE A 64 5.83 -11.89 18.88
CA PHE A 64 4.75 -12.45 19.68
C PHE A 64 3.69 -13.19 18.87
N ALA A 65 3.69 -13.11 17.53
CA ALA A 65 2.82 -13.90 16.66
C ALA A 65 3.42 -14.07 15.25
N PHE A 66 4.41 -14.94 15.12
CA PHE A 66 5.11 -15.17 13.84
C PHE A 66 4.19 -15.59 12.68
N ASP A 67 3.11 -16.31 13.00
CA ASP A 67 2.18 -16.87 12.01
C ASP A 67 1.10 -15.87 11.55
N ASP A 68 1.13 -14.62 12.03
CA ASP A 68 0.22 -13.58 11.57
C ASP A 68 0.53 -13.12 10.14
N VAL A 69 -0.36 -12.31 9.58
CA VAL A 69 -0.28 -11.82 8.20
C VAL A 69 -0.02 -10.33 8.20
N ASN A 70 1.10 -9.93 7.60
CA ASN A 70 1.45 -8.53 7.41
C ASN A 70 1.30 -8.11 5.93
N PRO A 71 1.18 -6.80 5.64
CA PRO A 71 1.26 -6.29 4.28
C PRO A 71 2.51 -6.79 3.55
N PRO A 72 2.39 -7.36 2.34
CA PRO A 72 3.51 -7.90 1.56
C PRO A 72 4.32 -6.80 0.83
N VAL A 73 4.77 -5.79 1.58
CA VAL A 73 5.50 -4.63 1.04
C VAL A 73 6.99 -4.90 0.77
N HIS A 74 7.50 -6.09 1.09
CA HIS A 74 8.90 -6.47 0.90
C HIS A 74 9.39 -6.33 -0.55
N ALA A 75 8.57 -6.74 -1.53
CA ALA A 75 8.92 -6.60 -2.94
C ALA A 75 9.12 -5.13 -3.32
N TRP A 76 8.20 -4.27 -2.86
CA TRP A 76 8.26 -2.84 -3.09
C TRP A 76 9.52 -2.23 -2.47
N ALA A 77 9.82 -2.57 -1.22
CA ALA A 77 11.03 -2.10 -0.56
C ALA A 77 12.30 -2.54 -1.30
N ALA A 78 12.40 -3.81 -1.68
CA ALA A 78 13.53 -4.31 -2.48
C ALA A 78 13.67 -3.57 -3.82
N TRP A 79 12.55 -3.30 -4.49
CA TRP A 79 12.54 -2.50 -5.72
C TRP A 79 13.00 -1.06 -5.49
N ARG A 80 12.56 -0.40 -4.40
CA ARG A 80 12.99 0.96 -4.04
C ARG A 80 14.48 0.98 -3.68
N VAL A 81 14.94 0.10 -2.80
CA VAL A 81 16.36 -0.02 -2.40
C VAL A 81 17.25 -0.27 -3.61
N TYR A 82 16.88 -1.20 -4.50
CA TYR A 82 17.58 -1.43 -5.77
C TYR A 82 17.72 -0.15 -6.61
N LYS A 83 16.65 0.66 -6.69
CA LYS A 83 16.66 1.90 -7.47
C LYS A 83 17.46 3.03 -6.81
N ILE A 84 17.47 3.11 -5.48
CA ILE A 84 18.13 4.16 -4.69
C ILE A 84 19.64 3.93 -4.63
N THR A 85 20.08 2.68 -4.44
CA THR A 85 21.47 2.30 -4.17
C THR A 85 22.39 2.26 -5.40
N GLY A 86 21.93 2.70 -6.56
CA GLY A 86 22.78 2.77 -7.76
C GLY A 86 22.17 3.56 -8.92
N ALA A 87 23.05 4.14 -9.73
CA ALA A 87 22.68 4.78 -10.99
C ALA A 87 22.12 3.76 -12.00
N LYS A 88 21.28 4.20 -12.95
CA LYS A 88 20.77 3.33 -14.02
C LYS A 88 21.97 2.64 -14.71
N GLY A 89 21.94 1.31 -14.79
CA GLY A 89 23.01 0.49 -15.38
C GLY A 89 23.97 -0.15 -14.36
N ALA A 90 24.20 0.50 -13.20
CA ALA A 90 25.14 0.05 -12.16
C ALA A 90 24.44 -0.51 -10.91
N ARG A 91 23.12 -0.73 -10.97
CA ARG A 91 22.35 -1.25 -9.84
C ARG A 91 22.57 -2.75 -9.65
N ASP A 92 22.53 -3.18 -8.40
CA ASP A 92 22.78 -4.55 -7.94
C ASP A 92 21.66 -5.52 -8.37
N ARG A 93 21.80 -6.07 -9.58
CA ARG A 93 20.85 -7.05 -10.13
C ARG A 93 20.88 -8.38 -9.38
N HIS A 94 22.01 -8.74 -8.79
CA HIS A 94 22.16 -9.98 -8.05
C HIS A 94 21.34 -9.95 -6.76
N PHE A 95 21.38 -8.85 -6.00
CA PHE A 95 20.46 -8.61 -4.88
C PHE A 95 19.00 -8.79 -5.31
N LEU A 96 18.63 -8.15 -6.43
CA LEU A 96 17.25 -8.18 -6.90
C LEU A 96 16.80 -9.60 -7.30
N ALA A 97 17.64 -10.36 -8.01
CA ALA A 97 17.38 -11.75 -8.36
C ALA A 97 17.23 -12.64 -7.12
N ARG A 98 18.11 -12.48 -6.12
CA ARG A 98 18.05 -13.26 -4.86
C ARG A 98 16.72 -13.05 -4.13
N VAL A 99 16.32 -11.79 -3.96
CA VAL A 99 15.07 -11.46 -3.28
C VAL A 99 13.87 -11.92 -4.10
N PHE A 100 13.89 -11.72 -5.43
CA PHE A 100 12.81 -12.15 -6.32
C PHE A 100 12.50 -13.65 -6.18
N GLN A 101 13.52 -14.51 -6.22
CA GLN A 101 13.31 -15.97 -6.13
C GLN A 101 12.67 -16.38 -4.80
N LYS A 102 13.03 -15.73 -3.69
CA LYS A 102 12.41 -16.00 -2.39
C LYS A 102 10.99 -15.45 -2.28
N LEU A 103 10.77 -14.26 -2.82
CA LEU A 103 9.45 -13.65 -2.86
C LEU A 103 8.48 -14.42 -3.78
N LEU A 104 8.95 -15.20 -4.75
CA LEU A 104 8.09 -16.16 -5.46
C LEU A 104 7.45 -17.20 -4.54
N LEU A 105 8.20 -17.69 -3.54
CA LEU A 105 7.68 -18.63 -2.54
C LEU A 105 6.61 -17.96 -1.69
N ASN A 106 6.89 -16.74 -1.23
CA ASN A 106 5.94 -15.96 -0.44
C ASN A 106 4.68 -15.58 -1.22
N PHE A 107 4.82 -15.17 -2.48
CA PHE A 107 3.67 -14.90 -3.35
C PHE A 107 2.81 -16.16 -3.52
N THR A 108 3.44 -17.31 -3.74
CA THR A 108 2.74 -18.59 -3.87
C THR A 108 2.03 -18.98 -2.57
N TRP A 109 2.64 -18.72 -1.42
CA TRP A 109 1.98 -18.88 -0.11
C TRP A 109 0.70 -18.04 -0.02
N TRP A 110 0.76 -16.76 -0.40
CA TRP A 110 -0.39 -15.87 -0.42
C TRP A 110 -1.52 -16.41 -1.30
N VAL A 111 -1.22 -16.79 -2.55
CA VAL A 111 -2.19 -17.39 -3.47
C VAL A 111 -2.85 -18.64 -2.88
N ASN A 112 -2.07 -19.51 -2.23
CA ASN A 112 -2.61 -20.77 -1.73
C ASN A 112 -3.31 -20.66 -0.36
N ARG A 113 -2.98 -19.65 0.45
CA ARG A 113 -3.44 -19.55 1.85
C ARG A 113 -4.38 -18.39 2.13
N LYS A 114 -4.39 -17.38 1.27
CA LYS A 114 -5.12 -16.12 1.49
C LYS A 114 -6.14 -15.81 0.39
N ASP A 115 -6.12 -16.53 -0.73
CA ASP A 115 -7.23 -16.58 -1.70
C ASP A 115 -8.05 -17.86 -1.48
N VAL A 116 -8.87 -17.86 -0.42
CA VAL A 116 -9.56 -19.06 0.10
C VAL A 116 -10.44 -19.75 -0.95
N GLU A 117 -11.04 -18.98 -1.86
CA GLU A 117 -11.93 -19.51 -2.89
C GLU A 117 -11.26 -19.67 -4.27
N GLY A 118 -9.97 -19.31 -4.40
CA GLY A 118 -9.29 -19.32 -5.70
C GLY A 118 -9.88 -18.33 -6.71
N LYS A 119 -10.41 -17.21 -6.23
CA LYS A 119 -11.11 -16.19 -7.04
C LYS A 119 -10.34 -14.89 -7.16
N ASN A 120 -9.07 -14.88 -6.73
CA ASN A 120 -8.20 -13.71 -6.70
C ASN A 120 -8.74 -12.59 -5.79
N ILE A 121 -9.46 -12.96 -4.73
CA ILE A 121 -9.85 -12.07 -3.63
C ILE A 121 -9.14 -12.55 -2.38
N PHE A 122 -8.30 -11.69 -1.83
CA PHE A 122 -7.39 -12.06 -0.76
C PHE A 122 -7.88 -11.51 0.56
N SER A 123 -7.81 -12.34 1.60
CA SER A 123 -8.09 -11.94 2.97
C SER A 123 -7.17 -12.60 3.98
N GLY A 124 -6.98 -11.95 5.11
CA GLY A 124 -6.28 -12.51 6.26
C GLY A 124 -6.05 -11.46 7.32
N GLY A 125 -6.20 -11.81 8.60
CA GLY A 125 -5.86 -10.96 9.74
C GLY A 125 -6.24 -9.49 9.56
N PHE A 126 -5.46 -8.61 10.17
CA PHE A 126 -5.67 -7.16 10.09
C PHE A 126 -4.77 -6.45 9.09
N LEU A 127 -3.72 -7.12 8.58
CA LEU A 127 -2.82 -6.59 7.54
C LEU A 127 -2.23 -5.22 7.89
N GLY A 128 -1.72 -5.08 9.12
CA GLY A 128 -1.13 -3.84 9.60
C GLY A 128 -2.12 -2.72 9.92
N LEU A 129 -3.44 -2.98 9.84
CA LEU A 129 -4.53 -2.02 10.10
C LEU A 129 -5.46 -2.51 11.24
N ASP A 130 -4.88 -2.78 12.40
CA ASP A 130 -5.41 -3.58 13.52
C ASP A 130 -6.90 -3.36 13.84
N ASN A 131 -7.29 -2.11 14.07
CA ASN A 131 -8.65 -1.75 14.49
C ASN A 131 -9.44 -0.97 13.42
N ILE A 132 -9.00 -0.95 12.15
CA ILE A 132 -9.64 -0.14 11.10
C ILE A 132 -11.07 -0.59 10.77
N GLY A 133 -11.32 -1.89 10.88
CA GLY A 133 -12.59 -2.53 10.53
C GLY A 133 -13.59 -2.55 11.68
N VAL A 134 -14.83 -2.92 11.36
CA VAL A 134 -15.92 -3.11 12.34
C VAL A 134 -15.79 -4.40 13.15
N PHE A 135 -15.06 -5.39 12.63
CA PHE A 135 -14.79 -6.67 13.29
C PHE A 135 -13.31 -6.84 13.58
N ASP A 136 -13.00 -7.58 14.64
CA ASP A 136 -11.68 -8.16 14.84
C ASP A 136 -11.48 -9.27 13.79
N ARG A 137 -10.70 -8.97 12.75
CA ARG A 137 -10.45 -9.84 11.60
C ARG A 137 -9.61 -11.07 11.95
N SER A 138 -9.09 -11.16 13.17
CA SER A 138 -8.36 -12.33 13.68
C SER A 138 -9.27 -13.37 14.33
N LYS A 139 -10.53 -13.02 14.60
CA LYS A 139 -11.52 -13.87 15.28
C LYS A 139 -12.63 -14.32 14.31
N PRO A 140 -13.35 -15.41 14.64
CA PRO A 140 -14.56 -15.79 13.93
C PRO A 140 -15.56 -14.63 13.89
N LEU A 141 -16.19 -14.43 12.72
CA LEU A 141 -17.17 -13.35 12.55
C LEU A 141 -18.45 -13.64 13.34
N PRO A 142 -19.07 -12.62 13.94
CA PRO A 142 -20.30 -12.78 14.71
C PRO A 142 -21.41 -13.44 13.91
N THR A 143 -21.52 -13.12 12.62
CA THR A 143 -22.53 -13.63 11.68
C THR A 143 -22.24 -15.03 11.16
N GLY A 144 -21.07 -15.61 11.46
CA GLY A 144 -20.49 -16.64 10.61
C GLY A 144 -20.09 -16.07 9.23
N GLY A 145 -19.66 -16.96 8.34
CA GLY A 145 -19.18 -16.58 7.01
C GLY A 145 -17.72 -16.09 6.99
N HIS A 146 -17.36 -15.28 6.00
CA HIS A 146 -16.01 -14.73 5.85
C HIS A 146 -16.00 -13.31 5.26
N LEU A 147 -14.88 -12.61 5.44
CA LEU A 147 -14.64 -11.29 4.84
C LEU A 147 -13.86 -11.43 3.52
N GLU A 148 -14.39 -10.80 2.48
CA GLU A 148 -13.68 -10.47 1.25
C GLU A 148 -13.07 -9.06 1.45
N GLN A 149 -11.73 -8.99 1.57
CA GLN A 149 -11.02 -7.78 2.03
C GLN A 149 -10.46 -6.96 0.85
N ALA A 150 -10.80 -5.66 0.79
CA ALA A 150 -10.33 -4.78 -0.29
C ALA A 150 -8.86 -4.40 -0.14
N ASP A 151 -8.39 -4.20 1.09
CA ASP A 151 -6.97 -3.96 1.40
C ASP A 151 -6.11 -5.19 1.15
N GLY A 152 -6.52 -6.37 1.61
CA GLY A 152 -5.81 -7.63 1.35
C GLY A 152 -5.63 -7.92 -0.13
N THR A 153 -6.69 -7.68 -0.91
CA THR A 153 -6.64 -7.83 -2.36
C THR A 153 -5.79 -6.75 -3.04
N ALA A 154 -5.89 -5.49 -2.59
CA ALA A 154 -5.05 -4.39 -3.08
C ALA A 154 -3.55 -4.62 -2.80
N TRP A 155 -3.22 -5.13 -1.62
CA TRP A 155 -1.85 -5.50 -1.25
C TRP A 155 -1.27 -6.56 -2.18
N MET A 156 -2.06 -7.57 -2.53
CA MET A 156 -1.63 -8.60 -3.47
C MET A 156 -1.52 -8.09 -4.90
N ALA A 157 -2.40 -7.18 -5.34
CA ALA A 157 -2.24 -6.49 -6.62
C ALA A 157 -0.95 -5.66 -6.66
N PHE A 158 -0.65 -4.93 -5.59
CA PHE A 158 0.56 -4.13 -5.45
C PHE A 158 1.84 -4.99 -5.45
N TYR A 159 1.81 -6.11 -4.72
CA TYR A 159 2.90 -7.11 -4.74
C TYR A 159 3.09 -7.69 -6.15
N CYS A 160 2.00 -8.07 -6.81
CA CYS A 160 2.01 -8.61 -8.16
C CYS A 160 2.62 -7.63 -9.18
N ALA A 161 2.17 -6.38 -9.17
CA ALA A 161 2.68 -5.30 -10.02
C ALA A 161 4.17 -5.01 -9.78
N THR A 162 4.61 -5.06 -8.52
CA THR A 162 6.01 -4.87 -8.19
C THR A 162 6.86 -6.04 -8.67
N MET A 163 6.40 -7.28 -8.48
CA MET A 163 7.11 -8.46 -8.97
C MET A 163 7.18 -8.50 -10.50
N LEU A 164 6.14 -8.02 -11.20
CA LEU A 164 6.18 -7.79 -12.65
C LEU A 164 7.32 -6.83 -13.03
N SER A 165 7.41 -5.68 -12.35
CA SER A 165 8.47 -4.69 -12.59
C SER A 165 9.86 -5.28 -12.39
N ILE A 166 10.04 -6.08 -11.33
CA ILE A 166 11.29 -6.75 -11.04
C ILE A 166 11.60 -7.79 -12.13
N ALA A 167 10.63 -8.62 -12.51
CA ALA A 167 10.79 -9.64 -13.55
C ALA A 167 11.20 -9.01 -14.90
N LEU A 168 10.51 -7.96 -15.34
CA LEU A 168 10.86 -7.22 -16.56
C LEU A 168 12.28 -6.64 -16.48
N LYS A 169 12.70 -6.16 -15.30
CA LYS A 169 14.05 -5.63 -15.11
C LYS A 169 15.13 -6.70 -15.19
N LEU A 170 14.88 -7.88 -14.63
CA LEU A 170 15.81 -9.01 -14.69
C LEU A 170 15.84 -9.62 -16.10
N ALA A 171 14.71 -9.61 -16.81
CA ALA A 171 14.56 -10.09 -18.18
C ALA A 171 15.44 -9.36 -19.20
N GLU A 172 15.84 -8.11 -18.92
CA GLU A 172 16.80 -7.37 -19.76
C GLU A 172 18.14 -8.10 -19.97
N ARG A 173 18.50 -9.04 -19.10
CA ARG A 173 19.76 -9.79 -19.16
C ARG A 173 19.57 -11.30 -19.12
N ASP A 174 18.45 -11.78 -18.60
CA ASP A 174 18.14 -13.20 -18.50
C ASP A 174 16.69 -13.45 -18.97
N PRO A 175 16.49 -13.95 -20.22
CA PRO A 175 15.17 -14.18 -20.79
C PRO A 175 14.25 -15.10 -19.98
N ALA A 176 14.79 -15.93 -19.07
CA ALA A 176 13.95 -16.79 -18.21
C ALA A 176 12.96 -15.98 -17.35
N TYR A 177 13.28 -14.72 -17.03
CA TYR A 177 12.37 -13.85 -16.28
C TYR A 177 11.21 -13.32 -17.13
N GLU A 178 11.24 -13.43 -18.47
CA GLU A 178 10.08 -13.10 -19.31
C GLU A 178 8.88 -14.01 -18.99
N ASP A 179 9.13 -15.28 -18.70
CA ASP A 179 8.09 -16.23 -18.30
C ASP A 179 7.39 -15.77 -17.02
N MET A 180 8.18 -15.32 -16.06
CA MET A 180 7.63 -14.82 -14.80
C MET A 180 6.92 -13.48 -14.97
N ALA A 181 7.42 -12.60 -15.85
CA ALA A 181 6.74 -11.36 -16.18
C ALA A 181 5.33 -11.64 -16.74
N SER A 182 5.17 -12.61 -17.65
CA SER A 182 3.84 -13.00 -18.15
C SER A 182 2.93 -13.48 -17.04
N LYS A 183 3.41 -14.34 -16.13
CA LYS A 183 2.62 -14.80 -14.97
C LYS A 183 2.11 -13.62 -14.14
N PHE A 184 2.98 -12.66 -13.79
CA PHE A 184 2.58 -11.55 -12.92
C PHE A 184 1.66 -10.58 -13.66
N PHE A 185 1.86 -10.37 -14.96
CA PHE A 185 0.92 -9.62 -15.78
C PHE A 185 -0.48 -10.24 -15.75
N GLU A 186 -0.60 -11.53 -16.08
CA GLU A 186 -1.90 -12.22 -16.13
C GLU A 186 -2.58 -12.25 -14.76
N HIS A 187 -1.82 -12.51 -13.71
CA HIS A 187 -2.33 -12.57 -12.34
C HIS A 187 -2.77 -11.18 -11.83
N PHE A 188 -2.06 -10.10 -12.18
CA PHE A 188 -2.51 -8.74 -11.86
C PHE A 188 -3.86 -8.45 -12.51
N VAL A 189 -4.03 -8.78 -13.80
CA VAL A 189 -5.30 -8.54 -14.50
C VAL A 189 -6.44 -9.36 -13.87
N ALA A 190 -6.16 -10.60 -13.47
CA ALA A 190 -7.15 -11.44 -12.76
C ALA A 190 -7.59 -10.82 -11.42
N ILE A 191 -6.65 -10.27 -10.64
CA ILE A 191 -6.98 -9.53 -9.41
C ILE A 191 -7.80 -8.28 -9.72
N ALA A 192 -7.41 -7.50 -10.72
CA ALA A 192 -8.13 -6.30 -11.13
C ALA A 192 -9.58 -6.61 -11.53
N ASP A 193 -9.81 -7.66 -12.31
CA ASP A 193 -11.16 -8.10 -12.65
C ASP A 193 -11.95 -8.58 -11.45
N ALA A 194 -11.34 -9.37 -10.56
CA ALA A 194 -12.01 -9.84 -9.35
C ALA A 194 -12.45 -8.66 -8.46
N MET A 195 -11.56 -7.70 -8.21
CA MET A 195 -11.88 -6.50 -7.41
C MET A 195 -12.95 -5.63 -8.06
N ASN A 196 -13.06 -5.61 -9.39
CA ASN A 196 -13.92 -4.69 -10.10
C ASN A 196 -15.25 -5.29 -10.57
N CYS A 197 -15.37 -6.63 -10.64
CA CYS A 197 -16.47 -7.31 -11.32
C CYS A 197 -16.97 -8.61 -10.67
N LEU A 198 -16.24 -9.21 -9.71
CA LEU A 198 -16.66 -10.48 -9.12
C LEU A 198 -18.07 -10.38 -8.49
N GLY A 199 -18.98 -11.25 -8.90
CA GLY A 199 -20.39 -11.25 -8.43
C GLY A 199 -21.16 -9.97 -8.76
N GLY A 200 -20.78 -9.27 -9.84
CA GLY A 200 -21.44 -8.08 -10.35
C GLY A 200 -20.48 -6.89 -10.33
N THR A 201 -20.11 -6.41 -9.14
CA THR A 201 -19.28 -5.21 -8.98
C THR A 201 -17.93 -5.48 -8.28
N GLY A 202 -17.65 -6.73 -7.89
CA GLY A 202 -16.47 -7.03 -7.08
C GLY A 202 -16.56 -6.35 -5.72
N LEU A 203 -15.48 -5.70 -5.30
CA LEU A 203 -15.38 -4.91 -4.07
C LEU A 203 -15.67 -3.42 -4.28
N TRP A 204 -16.04 -3.03 -5.51
CA TRP A 204 -16.46 -1.68 -5.84
C TRP A 204 -17.95 -1.49 -5.56
N ASP A 205 -18.30 -0.42 -4.84
CA ASP A 205 -19.68 0.02 -4.68
C ASP A 205 -19.97 1.15 -5.68
N GLU A 206 -20.88 0.89 -6.63
CA GLU A 206 -21.21 1.81 -7.71
C GLU A 206 -22.03 3.02 -7.24
N GLN A 207 -22.77 2.87 -6.13
CA GLN A 207 -23.56 3.95 -5.55
C GLN A 207 -22.64 5.00 -4.92
N ASP A 208 -21.73 4.55 -4.08
CA ASP A 208 -20.79 5.44 -3.37
C ASP A 208 -19.61 5.83 -4.26
N GLY A 209 -19.19 4.98 -5.19
CA GLY A 209 -17.99 5.18 -5.97
C GLY A 209 -16.72 4.97 -5.15
N PHE A 210 -16.72 3.93 -4.33
CA PHE A 210 -15.65 3.62 -3.39
C PHE A 210 -15.48 2.10 -3.25
N TYR A 211 -14.30 1.67 -2.81
CA TYR A 211 -14.04 0.25 -2.54
C TYR A 211 -14.33 -0.08 -1.07
N TYR A 212 -14.99 -1.19 -0.81
CA TYR A 212 -15.31 -1.65 0.53
C TYR A 212 -15.00 -3.14 0.70
N ASP A 213 -14.70 -3.53 1.94
CA ASP A 213 -14.77 -4.93 2.32
C ASP A 213 -16.21 -5.45 2.13
N GLN A 214 -16.34 -6.74 1.85
CA GLN A 214 -17.63 -7.41 1.80
C GLN A 214 -17.71 -8.52 2.82
N LEU A 215 -18.79 -8.51 3.60
CA LEU A 215 -19.19 -9.64 4.41
C LEU A 215 -19.95 -10.63 3.55
N ARG A 216 -19.48 -11.88 3.54
CA ARG A 216 -20.16 -12.98 2.87
C ARG A 216 -20.73 -13.96 3.88
N VAL A 217 -22.05 -14.04 3.92
CA VAL A 217 -22.83 -14.90 4.81
C VAL A 217 -23.99 -15.50 4.03
N ASP A 218 -24.20 -16.81 4.16
CA ASP A 218 -25.29 -17.55 3.51
C ASP A 218 -25.43 -17.32 1.99
N GLY A 219 -24.29 -17.16 1.31
CA GLY A 219 -24.24 -16.91 -0.14
C GLY A 219 -24.57 -15.47 -0.55
N GLN A 220 -24.94 -14.61 0.40
CA GLN A 220 -25.18 -13.18 0.18
C GLN A 220 -23.93 -12.36 0.48
N ARG A 221 -23.87 -11.16 -0.12
CA ARG A 221 -22.76 -10.22 0.02
C ARG A 221 -23.27 -8.89 0.54
N PHE A 222 -22.64 -8.40 1.59
CA PHE A 222 -22.98 -7.14 2.23
C PHE A 222 -21.76 -6.22 2.24
N PRO A 223 -21.79 -5.08 1.53
CA PRO A 223 -20.69 -4.12 1.61
C PRO A 223 -20.63 -3.48 2.99
N LEU A 224 -19.45 -3.53 3.61
CA LEU A 224 -19.16 -2.84 4.85
C LEU A 224 -18.76 -1.40 4.53
N ARG A 225 -19.77 -0.52 4.42
CA ARG A 225 -19.63 0.89 3.97
C ARG A 225 -18.93 1.80 4.98
N ILE A 226 -17.68 1.48 5.27
CA ILE A 226 -16.77 2.25 6.12
C ILE A 226 -15.78 2.92 5.18
N ARG A 227 -15.88 4.24 5.01
CA ARG A 227 -14.91 5.02 4.23
C ARG A 227 -13.62 5.11 5.03
N SER A 228 -12.70 4.18 4.74
CA SER A 228 -11.41 4.05 5.41
C SER A 228 -10.27 3.86 4.41
N MET A 229 -9.04 3.83 4.92
CA MET A 229 -7.82 3.53 4.17
C MET A 229 -7.93 2.22 3.38
N VAL A 230 -8.74 1.27 3.86
CA VAL A 230 -9.04 0.02 3.15
C VAL A 230 -9.52 0.27 1.72
N GLY A 231 -10.40 1.24 1.52
CA GLY A 231 -10.92 1.59 0.19
C GLY A 231 -10.02 2.52 -0.62
N LEU A 232 -8.97 3.07 0.00
CA LEU A 232 -7.94 3.89 -0.67
C LEU A 232 -6.75 3.05 -1.14
N LEU A 233 -6.43 1.95 -0.46
CA LEU A 233 -5.31 1.07 -0.80
C LEU A 233 -5.35 0.51 -2.25
N PRO A 234 -6.51 0.25 -2.89
CA PRO A 234 -6.53 -0.13 -4.31
C PRO A 234 -5.79 0.86 -5.24
N LEU A 235 -5.65 2.13 -4.86
CA LEU A 235 -4.99 3.15 -5.66
C LEU A 235 -3.48 2.88 -5.78
N ILE A 236 -2.85 2.27 -4.77
CA ILE A 236 -1.39 2.02 -4.76
C ILE A 236 -0.98 0.96 -5.78
N ALA A 237 -1.91 0.08 -6.14
CA ALA A 237 -1.71 -1.00 -7.10
C ALA A 237 -1.81 -0.47 -8.53
N CYS A 238 -0.78 0.27 -8.94
CA CYS A 238 -0.60 0.74 -10.31
C CYS A 238 0.85 0.54 -10.80
N GLU A 239 1.01 0.20 -12.08
CA GLU A 239 2.31 0.07 -12.74
C GLU A 239 2.25 0.49 -14.22
N VAL A 240 3.28 1.22 -14.68
CA VAL A 240 3.36 1.71 -16.05
C VAL A 240 4.32 0.84 -16.84
N LEU A 241 3.82 0.21 -17.89
CA LEU A 241 4.63 -0.58 -18.79
C LEU A 241 5.02 0.26 -20.01
N ASP A 242 6.32 0.53 -20.15
CA ASP A 242 6.90 1.28 -21.25
C ASP A 242 7.06 0.36 -22.48
N ALA A 243 6.54 0.79 -23.64
CA ALA A 243 6.65 0.04 -24.88
C ALA A 243 8.12 -0.22 -25.30
N GLU A 244 9.07 0.65 -24.94
CA GLU A 244 10.49 0.44 -25.22
C GLU A 244 11.05 -0.76 -24.44
N VAL A 245 10.62 -0.93 -23.18
CA VAL A 245 11.01 -2.09 -22.36
C VAL A 245 10.33 -3.34 -22.87
N ILE A 246 9.03 -3.27 -23.12
CA ILE A 246 8.25 -4.40 -23.66
C ILE A 246 8.85 -4.87 -25.00
N GLY A 247 9.11 -3.96 -25.94
CA GLY A 247 9.61 -4.29 -27.28
C GLY A 247 10.99 -4.97 -27.30
N ARG A 248 11.75 -4.89 -26.21
CA ARG A 248 13.03 -5.62 -26.04
C ARG A 248 12.85 -7.04 -25.49
N LEU A 249 11.63 -7.40 -25.09
CA LEU A 249 11.27 -8.67 -24.46
C LEU A 249 10.24 -9.39 -25.35
N PRO A 250 10.69 -10.10 -26.40
CA PRO A 250 9.81 -10.62 -27.44
C PRO A 250 8.87 -11.74 -26.93
N ALA A 251 9.31 -12.58 -25.98
CA ALA A 251 8.48 -13.65 -25.44
C ALA A 251 7.36 -13.08 -24.56
N PHE A 252 7.70 -12.12 -23.69
CA PHE A 252 6.72 -11.38 -22.90
C PHE A 252 5.74 -10.63 -23.80
N THR A 253 6.24 -9.90 -24.81
CA THR A 253 5.40 -9.15 -25.76
C THR A 253 4.39 -10.05 -26.45
N LYS A 254 4.85 -11.21 -26.95
CA LYS A 254 4.00 -12.19 -27.63
C LYS A 254 2.89 -12.69 -26.70
N ARG A 255 3.23 -13.06 -25.45
CA ARG A 255 2.24 -13.55 -24.47
C ARG A 255 1.26 -12.48 -24.03
N MET A 256 1.75 -11.28 -23.75
CA MET A 256 0.90 -10.13 -23.40
C MET A 256 -0.08 -9.84 -24.55
N GLN A 257 0.38 -9.81 -25.80
CA GLN A 257 -0.48 -9.57 -26.95
C GLN A 257 -1.51 -10.71 -27.14
N TRP A 258 -1.07 -11.96 -27.05
CA TRP A 258 -1.97 -13.11 -27.08
C TRP A 258 -3.05 -13.00 -26.00
N PHE A 259 -2.69 -12.65 -24.77
CA PHE A 259 -3.64 -12.50 -23.67
C PHE A 259 -4.66 -11.39 -23.98
N LEU A 260 -4.22 -10.24 -24.49
CA LEU A 260 -5.11 -9.14 -24.85
C LEU A 260 -6.09 -9.50 -25.97
N ASP A 261 -5.64 -10.27 -26.95
CA ASP A 261 -6.45 -10.67 -28.10
C ASP A 261 -7.46 -11.77 -27.74
N ASN A 262 -7.11 -12.66 -26.81
CA ASN A 262 -7.91 -13.85 -26.46
C ASN A 262 -8.72 -13.70 -25.16
N ARG A 263 -8.34 -12.78 -24.26
CA ARG A 263 -9.00 -12.50 -22.97
C ARG A 263 -9.54 -11.07 -22.92
N LYS A 264 -10.36 -10.71 -23.91
CA LYS A 264 -10.98 -9.38 -24.01
C LYS A 264 -11.86 -9.04 -22.80
N ASP A 265 -12.42 -10.06 -22.15
CA ASP A 265 -13.16 -9.97 -20.89
C ASP A 265 -12.31 -9.34 -19.76
N LEU A 266 -11.02 -9.67 -19.73
CA LEU A 266 -10.06 -9.20 -18.73
C LEU A 266 -9.27 -7.97 -19.21
N ALA A 267 -9.05 -7.83 -20.52
CA ALA A 267 -8.26 -6.75 -21.11
C ALA A 267 -8.82 -5.34 -20.85
N ARG A 268 -10.11 -5.22 -20.52
CA ARG A 268 -10.77 -3.94 -20.19
C ARG A 268 -10.17 -3.21 -18.98
N HIS A 269 -9.45 -3.91 -18.11
CA HIS A 269 -8.78 -3.32 -16.94
C HIS A 269 -7.42 -2.70 -17.28
N ILE A 270 -6.97 -2.80 -18.54
CA ILE A 270 -5.71 -2.23 -19.00
C ILE A 270 -6.00 -0.93 -19.72
N SER A 271 -5.48 0.17 -19.17
CA SER A 271 -5.59 1.49 -19.80
C SER A 271 -4.45 1.73 -20.77
N TYR A 272 -4.77 2.25 -21.95
CA TYR A 272 -3.82 2.55 -23.02
C TYR A 272 -3.71 4.06 -23.21
N MET A 273 -2.48 4.57 -23.21
CA MET A 273 -2.22 5.93 -23.69
C MET A 273 -1.62 5.85 -25.09
N LYS A 274 -2.32 6.43 -26.06
CA LYS A 274 -1.82 6.58 -27.43
C LYS A 274 -0.68 7.63 -27.46
N PRO A 275 0.23 7.54 -28.44
CA PRO A 275 1.21 8.58 -28.69
C PRO A 275 0.53 9.95 -28.83
N SER A 276 1.14 10.99 -28.26
CA SER A 276 0.72 12.38 -28.47
C SER A 276 1.70 13.07 -29.40
N GLU A 277 1.38 14.27 -29.89
CA GLU A 277 2.26 15.08 -30.76
C GLU A 277 3.67 15.30 -30.15
N ASN A 278 3.82 15.15 -28.83
CA ASN A 278 5.07 15.32 -28.10
C ASN A 278 5.72 14.01 -27.61
N SER A 279 5.16 12.84 -27.94
CA SER A 279 5.73 11.54 -27.54
C SER A 279 5.21 10.40 -28.42
N ASP A 280 6.09 9.85 -29.25
CA ASP A 280 5.85 8.64 -30.06
C ASP A 280 5.67 7.34 -29.24
N ARG A 281 5.82 7.41 -27.91
CA ARG A 281 5.84 6.24 -27.04
C ARG A 281 4.45 5.84 -26.57
N VAL A 282 4.04 4.62 -26.91
CA VAL A 282 2.86 3.99 -26.32
C VAL A 282 3.17 3.59 -24.87
N LYS A 283 2.33 4.01 -23.92
CA LYS A 283 2.39 3.52 -22.54
C LYS A 283 1.15 2.70 -22.23
N ARG A 284 1.31 1.68 -21.39
CA ARG A 284 0.19 0.90 -20.84
C ARG A 284 0.18 1.08 -19.33
N LEU A 285 -1.01 1.25 -18.75
CA LEU A 285 -1.21 1.33 -17.31
C LEU A 285 -1.96 0.08 -16.86
N LEU A 286 -1.32 -0.65 -15.95
CA LEU A 286 -1.96 -1.62 -15.09
C LEU A 286 -2.40 -0.88 -13.83
N ALA A 287 -3.69 -0.88 -13.52
CA ALA A 287 -4.21 -0.30 -12.29
C ALA A 287 -5.46 -1.04 -11.86
N ILE A 288 -5.73 -1.07 -10.55
CA ILE A 288 -7.01 -1.57 -10.05
C ILE A 288 -8.15 -0.62 -10.43
N PRO A 289 -8.13 0.68 -10.06
CA PRO A 289 -9.18 1.59 -10.50
C PRO A 289 -9.00 1.96 -11.98
N THR A 290 -10.12 2.02 -12.73
CA THR A 290 -10.16 2.71 -14.02
C THR A 290 -9.94 4.22 -13.81
N ARG A 291 -9.74 4.99 -14.89
CA ARG A 291 -9.60 6.45 -14.80
C ARG A 291 -10.81 7.10 -14.10
N GLU A 292 -12.02 6.63 -14.42
CA GLU A 292 -13.27 7.14 -13.86
C GLU A 292 -13.37 6.80 -12.37
N ARG A 293 -13.08 5.54 -11.99
CA ARG A 293 -13.08 5.11 -10.59
C ARG A 293 -12.03 5.84 -9.78
N LEU A 294 -10.83 6.02 -10.33
CA LEU A 294 -9.76 6.83 -9.72
C LEU A 294 -10.25 8.25 -9.45
N GLY A 295 -10.89 8.90 -10.43
CA GLY A 295 -11.48 10.22 -10.25
C GLY A 295 -12.53 10.27 -9.14
N ARG A 296 -13.37 9.24 -9.01
CA ARG A 296 -14.39 9.15 -7.94
C ARG A 296 -13.78 8.97 -6.56
N VAL A 297 -12.79 8.08 -6.42
CA VAL A 297 -12.11 7.88 -5.12
C VAL A 297 -11.32 9.12 -4.72
N LEU A 298 -10.66 9.79 -5.66
CA LEU A 298 -9.91 11.02 -5.38
C LEU A 298 -10.78 12.16 -4.86
N ARG A 299 -12.07 12.21 -5.22
CA ARG A 299 -13.00 13.19 -4.63
C ARG A 299 -13.10 13.02 -3.11
N TYR A 300 -13.15 11.79 -2.60
CA TYR A 300 -13.16 11.55 -1.16
C TYR A 300 -11.78 11.77 -0.54
N LEU A 301 -10.72 11.24 -1.17
CA LEU A 301 -9.35 11.33 -0.65
C LEU A 301 -8.93 12.80 -0.44
N LEU A 302 -9.36 13.70 -1.35
CA LEU A 302 -9.00 15.11 -1.37
C LEU A 302 -10.04 16.04 -0.73
N ASP A 303 -11.12 15.50 -0.15
CA ASP A 303 -12.12 16.30 0.57
C ASP A 303 -11.67 16.51 2.02
N GLU A 304 -11.65 17.77 2.45
CA GLU A 304 -11.23 18.14 3.80
C GLU A 304 -12.22 17.72 4.89
N ASN A 305 -13.49 17.49 4.52
CA ASN A 305 -14.53 16.94 5.39
C ASN A 305 -14.49 15.41 5.47
N GLU A 306 -13.68 14.75 4.66
CA GLU A 306 -13.51 13.30 4.64
C GLU A 306 -12.06 12.94 5.03
N PHE A 307 -11.19 12.69 4.06
CA PHE A 307 -9.86 12.13 4.31
C PHE A 307 -8.74 13.17 4.38
N LEU A 308 -8.83 14.28 3.65
CA LEU A 308 -7.73 15.24 3.58
C LEU A 308 -7.70 16.11 4.84
N SER A 309 -6.69 15.95 5.69
CA SER A 309 -6.47 16.89 6.79
C SER A 309 -5.43 17.93 6.40
N SER A 310 -5.23 18.94 7.25
CA SER A 310 -4.09 19.87 7.13
C SER A 310 -2.72 19.20 7.31
N TYR A 311 -2.70 17.92 7.70
CA TYR A 311 -1.52 17.17 8.11
C TYR A 311 -1.35 15.84 7.35
N GLY A 312 -2.10 15.61 6.28
CA GLY A 312 -2.06 14.38 5.49
C GLY A 312 -3.41 13.66 5.40
N VAL A 313 -3.41 12.44 4.89
CA VAL A 313 -4.61 11.62 4.66
C VAL A 313 -4.93 10.80 5.91
N ARG A 314 -6.14 11.00 6.45
CA ARG A 314 -6.69 10.27 7.60
C ARG A 314 -6.89 8.79 7.27
N SER A 315 -6.78 7.92 8.27
CA SER A 315 -7.03 6.47 8.12
C SER A 315 -8.52 6.12 8.01
N VAL A 316 -9.42 6.92 8.59
CA VAL A 316 -10.87 6.84 8.43
C VAL A 316 -11.41 8.21 8.10
N SER A 317 -12.42 8.28 7.24
CA SER A 317 -13.08 9.51 6.90
C SER A 317 -13.69 10.20 8.12
N ARG A 318 -13.50 11.52 8.19
CA ARG A 318 -14.10 12.39 9.20
C ARG A 318 -15.63 12.41 9.16
N ILE A 319 -16.28 11.96 8.07
CA ILE A 319 -17.75 11.82 8.02
C ILE A 319 -18.27 10.89 9.13
N HIS A 320 -17.48 9.89 9.53
CA HIS A 320 -17.84 8.94 10.58
C HIS A 320 -17.80 9.54 12.00
N LYS A 321 -17.45 10.82 12.14
CA LYS A 321 -17.63 11.57 13.39
C LYS A 321 -19.10 11.80 13.69
N ASP A 322 -19.85 12.23 12.67
CA ASP A 322 -21.27 12.56 12.78
C ASP A 322 -22.14 11.40 12.29
N GLN A 323 -21.62 10.57 11.38
CA GLN A 323 -22.30 9.42 10.77
C GLN A 323 -21.49 8.13 10.96
N PRO A 324 -21.37 7.64 12.20
CA PRO A 324 -20.65 6.42 12.54
C PRO A 324 -21.23 5.22 11.77
N TYR A 325 -20.37 4.31 11.33
CA TYR A 325 -20.86 3.06 10.75
C TYR A 325 -21.32 2.11 11.85
N ILE A 326 -22.54 1.60 11.73
CA ILE A 326 -23.16 0.68 12.69
C ILE A 326 -23.57 -0.59 11.96
N PHE A 327 -23.18 -1.74 12.51
CA PHE A 327 -23.57 -3.05 12.02
C PHE A 327 -24.19 -3.87 13.15
N SER A 328 -25.41 -4.36 12.95
CA SER A 328 -26.14 -5.15 13.94
C SER A 328 -26.20 -6.61 13.52
N ALA A 329 -25.70 -7.51 14.36
CA ALA A 329 -25.74 -8.95 14.11
C ALA A 329 -25.76 -9.76 15.40
N ASN A 330 -26.57 -10.84 15.41
CA ASN A 330 -26.68 -11.81 16.51
C ASN A 330 -26.86 -11.15 17.89
N GLY A 331 -27.70 -10.11 17.96
CA GLY A 331 -27.98 -9.35 19.19
C GLY A 331 -26.88 -8.38 19.61
N GLY A 332 -25.74 -8.36 18.91
CA GLY A 332 -24.65 -7.40 19.13
C GLY A 332 -24.74 -6.19 18.18
N THR A 333 -24.26 -5.05 18.65
CA THR A 333 -24.06 -3.85 17.83
C THR A 333 -22.57 -3.57 17.73
N TYR A 334 -22.06 -3.51 16.50
CA TYR A 334 -20.67 -3.21 16.18
C TYR A 334 -20.58 -1.82 15.55
N ARG A 335 -19.56 -1.06 15.90
CA ARG A 335 -19.47 0.36 15.55
C ARG A 335 -18.06 0.79 15.16
N VAL A 336 -17.99 1.65 14.15
CA VAL A 336 -16.78 2.37 13.75
C VAL A 336 -17.06 3.86 13.79
N ASP A 337 -16.34 4.52 14.70
CA ASP A 337 -16.31 5.97 14.89
C ASP A 337 -15.08 6.58 14.23
N TYR A 338 -15.16 7.89 13.91
CA TYR A 338 -13.97 8.68 13.68
C TYR A 338 -13.35 9.13 15.03
N VAL A 339 -12.16 8.60 15.32
CA VAL A 339 -11.35 8.90 16.51
C VAL A 339 -9.98 9.41 16.03
N PRO A 340 -9.73 10.73 16.03
CA PRO A 340 -8.55 11.31 15.39
C PRO A 340 -7.22 11.06 16.12
N GLY A 341 -7.25 10.59 17.38
CA GLY A 341 -6.09 10.39 18.24
C GLY A 341 -5.91 8.95 18.70
N GLU A 342 -5.64 8.75 19.99
CA GLU A 342 -5.50 7.40 20.57
C GLU A 342 -6.81 6.60 20.51
N SER A 343 -6.70 5.27 20.49
CA SER A 343 -7.86 4.38 20.45
C SER A 343 -8.75 4.56 21.68
N SER A 344 -10.06 4.63 21.48
CA SER A 344 -11.06 4.61 22.55
C SER A 344 -11.47 3.20 22.98
N THR A 345 -10.83 2.16 22.44
CA THR A 345 -11.15 0.74 22.69
C THR A 345 -9.89 -0.06 22.99
N GLY A 346 -10.01 -1.11 23.81
CA GLY A 346 -8.89 -2.00 24.15
C GLY A 346 -8.59 -3.08 23.10
N VAL A 347 -9.18 -2.99 21.91
CA VAL A 347 -8.94 -3.96 20.82
C VAL A 347 -7.46 -3.86 20.40
N PHE A 348 -6.73 -4.97 20.47
CA PHE A 348 -5.26 -5.07 20.26
C PHE A 348 -4.36 -4.30 21.25
N GLY A 349 -4.85 -4.07 22.47
CA GLY A 349 -3.97 -3.90 23.63
C GLY A 349 -3.29 -2.53 23.80
N GLY A 350 -3.72 -1.46 23.13
CA GLY A 350 -3.09 -0.15 23.38
C GLY A 350 -3.69 1.06 22.68
N ASN A 351 -2.93 2.16 22.79
CA ASN A 351 -3.27 3.51 22.32
C ASN A 351 -3.28 3.63 20.79
N SER A 352 -2.64 2.71 20.07
CA SER A 352 -2.52 2.72 18.60
C SER A 352 -3.87 2.65 17.90
N ASN A 353 -4.04 3.43 16.83
CA ASN A 353 -5.36 3.66 16.26
C ASN A 353 -5.35 3.94 14.75
N TRP A 354 -6.13 3.14 14.01
CA TRP A 354 -6.39 3.29 12.58
C TRP A 354 -7.76 3.89 12.26
N ARG A 355 -8.49 4.41 13.26
CA ARG A 355 -9.84 4.98 13.10
C ARG A 355 -9.86 6.50 12.98
N GLY A 356 -8.88 7.10 12.31
CA GLY A 356 -8.84 8.55 12.12
C GLY A 356 -7.46 9.19 12.07
N PRO A 357 -6.44 8.70 12.81
CA PRO A 357 -5.10 9.26 12.74
C PRO A 357 -4.45 9.09 11.36
N ILE A 358 -3.37 9.82 11.15
CA ILE A 358 -2.59 9.83 9.92
C ILE A 358 -1.37 8.94 10.11
N TRP A 359 -1.23 7.97 9.21
CA TRP A 359 -0.13 7.01 9.23
C TRP A 359 0.79 7.29 8.05
N PHE A 360 2.06 7.54 8.37
CA PHE A 360 3.08 7.91 7.40
C PHE A 360 3.28 6.88 6.26
N PRO A 361 3.37 5.56 6.51
CA PRO A 361 3.72 4.60 5.45
C PRO A 361 2.67 4.55 4.33
N VAL A 362 1.38 4.53 4.66
CA VAL A 362 0.30 4.49 3.64
C VAL A 362 0.15 5.83 2.92
N ASN A 363 0.36 6.96 3.61
CA ASN A 363 0.42 8.28 2.98
C ASN A 363 1.55 8.35 1.94
N TYR A 364 2.73 7.84 2.30
CA TYR A 364 3.87 7.77 1.39
C TYR A 364 3.57 6.92 0.15
N LEU A 365 2.93 5.75 0.31
CA LEU A 365 2.54 4.89 -0.81
C LEU A 365 1.48 5.54 -1.72
N LEU A 366 0.51 6.28 -1.15
CA LEU A 366 -0.47 7.04 -1.93
C LEU A 366 0.20 8.14 -2.75
N VAL A 367 1.17 8.86 -2.19
CA VAL A 367 1.98 9.85 -2.92
C VAL A 367 2.71 9.19 -4.09
N GLU A 368 3.40 8.07 -3.88
CA GLU A 368 4.06 7.35 -4.98
C GLU A 368 3.08 6.87 -6.06
N ALA A 369 1.87 6.48 -5.66
CA ALA A 369 0.82 6.08 -6.59
C ALA A 369 0.37 7.26 -7.46
N LEU A 370 0.11 8.42 -6.86
CA LEU A 370 -0.28 9.65 -7.56
C LEU A 370 0.79 10.11 -8.57
N GLU A 371 2.07 10.06 -8.18
CA GLU A 371 3.19 10.34 -9.09
C GLU A 371 3.22 9.37 -10.28
N ARG A 372 2.94 8.08 -10.03
CA ARG A 372 2.91 7.07 -11.09
C ARG A 372 1.71 7.24 -12.02
N TYR A 373 0.53 7.54 -11.49
CA TYR A 373 -0.62 7.91 -12.32
C TYR A 373 -0.35 9.16 -13.13
N HIS A 374 0.34 10.17 -12.56
CA HIS A 374 0.77 11.34 -13.32
C HIS A 374 1.76 10.98 -14.43
N HIS A 375 2.71 10.07 -14.19
CA HIS A 375 3.63 9.60 -15.22
C HIS A 375 2.91 8.98 -16.42
N PHE A 376 1.74 8.38 -16.19
CA PHE A 376 0.88 7.86 -17.24
C PHE A 376 -0.02 8.94 -17.86
N TYR A 377 -0.88 9.60 -17.08
CA TYR A 377 -1.90 10.52 -17.60
C TYR A 377 -1.38 11.92 -17.97
N GLY A 378 -0.20 12.30 -17.48
CA GLY A 378 0.38 13.62 -17.67
C GLY A 378 -0.47 14.76 -17.09
N ASP A 379 -0.37 15.93 -17.71
CA ASP A 379 -1.10 17.15 -17.29
C ASP A 379 -2.57 17.15 -17.71
N ALA A 380 -2.99 16.19 -18.56
CA ALA A 380 -4.34 16.09 -19.10
C ALA A 380 -5.36 15.55 -18.09
N PHE A 381 -4.91 14.89 -17.02
CA PHE A 381 -5.79 14.43 -15.95
C PHE A 381 -5.60 15.30 -14.72
N LYS A 382 -6.59 16.15 -14.47
CA LYS A 382 -6.67 17.02 -13.30
C LYS A 382 -7.86 16.63 -12.44
N VAL A 383 -7.70 16.84 -11.15
CA VAL A 383 -8.73 16.67 -10.13
C VAL A 383 -8.78 17.92 -9.26
N GLU A 384 -9.91 18.13 -8.60
CA GLU A 384 -10.08 19.25 -7.67
C GLU A 384 -9.34 18.93 -6.36
N CYS A 385 -8.48 19.83 -5.89
CA CYS A 385 -7.70 19.64 -4.67
C CYS A 385 -7.49 20.97 -3.92
N PRO A 386 -8.09 21.15 -2.73
CA PRO A 386 -9.06 20.25 -2.09
C PRO A 386 -10.37 20.09 -2.90
N THR A 387 -11.09 18.98 -2.70
CA THR A 387 -12.42 18.78 -3.31
C THR A 387 -13.36 19.92 -2.92
N GLY A 388 -14.11 20.46 -3.88
CA GLY A 388 -15.01 21.61 -3.69
C GLY A 388 -14.34 22.99 -3.66
N SER A 389 -13.01 23.09 -3.84
CA SER A 389 -12.27 24.37 -3.79
C SER A 389 -12.26 25.19 -5.09
N GLY A 390 -12.68 24.61 -6.21
CA GLY A 390 -12.49 25.12 -7.57
C GLY A 390 -11.06 25.04 -8.10
N GLN A 391 -10.09 24.58 -7.31
CA GLN A 391 -8.68 24.48 -7.71
C GLN A 391 -8.39 23.14 -8.37
N TRP A 392 -8.07 23.16 -9.66
CA TRP A 392 -7.78 21.96 -10.45
C TRP A 392 -6.28 21.69 -10.55
N MET A 393 -5.85 20.59 -9.95
CA MET A 393 -4.45 20.17 -9.87
C MET A 393 -4.20 18.91 -10.68
N THR A 394 -3.03 18.83 -11.31
CA THR A 394 -2.47 17.57 -11.83
C THR A 394 -2.16 16.62 -10.68
N LEU A 395 -2.11 15.31 -10.93
CA LEU A 395 -1.80 14.33 -9.88
C LEU A 395 -0.41 14.52 -9.25
N ARG A 396 0.56 15.12 -9.96
CA ARG A 396 1.86 15.51 -9.39
C ARG A 396 1.74 16.66 -8.40
N GLU A 397 0.91 17.66 -8.71
CA GLU A 397 0.65 18.77 -7.78
C GLU A 397 -0.08 18.28 -6.53
N VAL A 398 -1.05 17.37 -6.69
CA VAL A 398 -1.74 16.71 -5.57
C VAL A 398 -0.76 15.91 -4.71
N ALA A 399 0.13 15.12 -5.32
CA ALA A 399 1.16 14.38 -4.61
C ALA A 399 2.07 15.32 -3.79
N ALA A 400 2.48 16.45 -4.38
CA ALA A 400 3.27 17.47 -3.71
C ALA A 400 2.51 18.15 -2.56
N GLU A 401 1.20 18.40 -2.72
CA GLU A 401 0.34 18.98 -1.69
C GLU A 401 0.23 18.07 -0.46
N ILE A 402 -0.04 16.78 -0.66
CA ILE A 402 -0.05 15.79 0.43
C ILE A 402 1.34 15.70 1.08
N THR A 403 2.41 15.70 0.29
CA THR A 403 3.79 15.62 0.79
C THR A 403 4.19 16.84 1.65
N ARG A 404 3.62 18.02 1.40
CA ARG A 404 3.89 19.23 2.20
C ARG A 404 3.18 19.22 3.55
N ARG A 405 2.04 18.53 3.65
CA ARG A 405 1.24 18.39 4.88
C ARG A 405 1.92 17.40 5.82
N ARG A 406 2.94 17.86 6.54
CA ARG A 406 3.76 17.03 7.43
C ARG A 406 3.45 17.34 8.90
N PRO A 407 2.83 16.41 9.62
CA PRO A 407 2.63 16.54 11.05
C PRO A 407 3.95 16.36 11.82
N CYS A 408 3.99 16.89 13.03
CA CYS A 408 5.15 16.79 13.92
C CYS A 408 4.65 16.98 15.37
N HIS A 409 4.93 18.11 16.01
CA HIS A 409 4.54 18.34 17.42
C HIS A 409 3.12 18.86 17.62
N GLY A 410 2.45 19.31 16.55
CA GLY A 410 1.09 19.85 16.64
C GLY A 410 0.97 21.00 17.65
N GLN A 411 0.09 20.84 18.64
CA GLN A 411 -0.19 21.82 19.70
C GLN A 411 0.45 21.45 21.05
N ASP A 412 1.40 20.51 21.09
CA ASP A 412 2.10 20.17 22.34
C ASP A 412 3.07 21.30 22.72
N GLU A 413 2.66 22.18 23.64
CA GLU A 413 3.42 23.35 24.08
C GLU A 413 4.87 23.02 24.49
N ARG A 414 5.11 21.81 25.02
CA ARG A 414 6.46 21.37 25.41
C ARG A 414 7.39 21.29 24.23
N PHE A 415 6.92 20.84 23.07
CA PHE A 415 7.73 20.64 21.87
C PHE A 415 7.43 21.64 20.75
N ALA A 416 6.34 22.40 20.83
CA ALA A 416 5.99 23.43 19.85
C ALA A 416 6.40 24.83 20.35
N GLY A 417 6.21 25.12 21.64
CA GLY A 417 6.43 26.44 22.24
C GLY A 417 7.79 26.61 22.90
N ASP A 418 8.29 25.58 23.59
CA ASP A 418 9.52 25.69 24.38
C ASP A 418 10.76 25.94 23.50
N PRO A 419 11.52 27.04 23.69
CA PRO A 419 12.71 27.37 22.91
C PRO A 419 13.82 26.29 22.95
N HIS A 420 13.88 25.50 24.02
CA HIS A 420 14.87 24.43 24.19
C HIS A 420 14.48 23.15 23.45
N TRP A 421 13.18 22.89 23.29
CA TRP A 421 12.69 21.60 22.75
C TRP A 421 12.09 21.72 21.36
N ARG A 422 11.71 22.92 20.91
CA ARG A 422 11.09 23.14 19.58
C ARG A 422 11.91 22.69 18.37
N ASN A 423 13.22 22.53 18.56
CA ASN A 423 14.13 22.06 17.52
C ASN A 423 14.48 20.56 17.66
N LEU A 424 13.99 19.87 18.70
CA LEU A 424 14.17 18.44 18.88
C LEU A 424 13.08 17.69 18.10
N LEU A 425 13.41 17.27 16.88
CA LEU A 425 12.47 16.55 16.03
C LEU A 425 12.25 15.13 16.53
N LEU A 426 11.01 14.83 16.93
CA LEU A 426 10.57 13.48 17.27
C LEU A 426 9.94 12.78 16.04
N PHE A 427 10.10 11.47 15.99
CA PHE A 427 9.53 10.62 14.95
C PHE A 427 8.46 9.77 15.59
N HIS A 428 7.20 10.08 15.29
CA HIS A 428 6.06 9.42 15.92
C HIS A 428 5.55 8.24 15.09
N GLU A 429 4.92 7.28 15.76
CA GLU A 429 4.24 6.12 15.16
C GLU A 429 3.16 6.58 14.17
N TYR A 430 2.29 7.48 14.62
CA TYR A 430 1.21 8.10 13.85
C TYR A 430 0.91 9.51 14.38
N PHE A 431 -0.01 10.22 13.72
CA PHE A 431 -0.30 11.61 14.03
C PHE A 431 -1.79 11.89 14.13
N HIS A 432 -2.16 12.77 15.05
CA HIS A 432 -3.54 13.15 15.29
C HIS A 432 -4.17 13.79 14.05
N GLY A 433 -5.31 13.26 13.58
CA GLY A 433 -5.95 13.66 12.32
C GLY A 433 -6.35 15.13 12.22
N GLU A 434 -6.61 15.79 13.36
CA GLU A 434 -7.10 17.18 13.39
C GLU A 434 -6.07 18.21 13.91
N THR A 435 -4.98 17.77 14.53
CA THR A 435 -4.01 18.68 15.18
C THR A 435 -2.58 18.47 14.72
N GLY A 436 -2.30 17.36 14.02
CA GLY A 436 -0.96 16.99 13.58
C GLY A 436 0.00 16.68 14.72
N CYS A 437 -0.51 16.51 15.94
CA CYS A 437 0.28 16.09 17.10
C CYS A 437 0.76 14.66 16.90
N GLY A 438 2.05 14.41 17.10
CA GLY A 438 2.61 13.07 17.14
C GLY A 438 2.08 12.26 18.30
N LEU A 439 1.78 10.99 18.04
CA LEU A 439 1.17 10.03 18.98
C LEU A 439 1.88 8.67 18.88
N GLY A 440 1.65 7.81 19.87
CA GLY A 440 2.35 6.53 19.99
C GLY A 440 3.85 6.71 20.23
N ALA A 441 4.62 5.68 19.87
CA ALA A 441 6.08 5.69 20.04
C ALA A 441 6.71 6.92 19.40
N ASN A 442 7.60 7.60 20.12
CA ASN A 442 8.16 8.91 19.73
C ASN A 442 9.60 8.87 19.21
N HIS A 443 10.21 7.68 19.16
CA HIS A 443 11.46 7.41 18.45
C HIS A 443 11.24 6.38 17.33
N GLN A 444 10.07 6.43 16.68
CA GLN A 444 9.71 5.66 15.49
C GLN A 444 10.47 6.16 14.25
N THR A 445 11.80 6.22 14.33
CA THR A 445 12.71 6.35 13.19
C THR A 445 12.72 5.09 12.31
N GLY A 446 11.73 4.21 12.51
CA GLY A 446 11.27 3.22 11.55
C GLY A 446 10.61 3.84 10.32
N TRP A 447 9.31 3.62 10.09
CA TRP A 447 8.66 4.09 8.86
C TRP A 447 8.58 5.62 8.75
N THR A 448 8.58 6.38 9.86
CA THR A 448 8.44 7.84 9.80
C THR A 448 9.73 8.49 9.26
N ALA A 449 10.84 7.75 9.25
CA ALA A 449 12.08 8.16 8.58
C ALA A 449 11.92 8.33 7.05
N LEU A 450 10.85 7.80 6.45
CA LEU A 450 10.50 8.08 5.04
C LEU A 450 10.31 9.59 4.78
N ALA A 451 10.06 10.41 5.81
CA ALA A 451 10.04 11.87 5.69
C ALA A 451 11.32 12.43 5.05
N ALA A 452 12.47 11.79 5.25
CA ALA A 452 13.73 12.17 4.59
C ALA A 452 13.62 12.09 3.06
N ARG A 453 12.96 11.04 2.52
CA ARG A 453 12.70 10.89 1.08
C ARG A 453 11.79 12.00 0.56
N CYS A 454 10.70 12.30 1.28
CA CYS A 454 9.79 13.38 0.94
C CYS A 454 10.51 14.74 0.88
N ILE A 455 11.43 15.02 1.82
CA ILE A 455 12.23 16.25 1.82
C ILE A 455 13.17 16.32 0.61
N GLU A 456 13.86 15.22 0.29
CA GLU A 456 14.73 15.14 -0.89
C GLU A 456 13.95 15.42 -2.18
N ASP A 457 12.78 14.80 -2.33
CA ASP A 457 11.99 14.90 -3.56
C ASP A 457 11.39 16.31 -3.72
N LEU A 458 10.89 16.93 -2.65
CA LEU A 458 10.47 18.33 -2.65
C LEU A 458 11.62 19.30 -2.95
N SER A 459 12.83 19.02 -2.45
CA SER A 459 14.01 19.84 -2.72
C SER A 459 14.43 19.77 -4.19
N ARG A 460 14.34 18.58 -4.81
CA ARG A 460 14.61 18.40 -6.25
C ARG A 460 13.59 19.10 -7.12
N ALA A 461 12.32 19.11 -6.74
CA ALA A 461 11.26 19.77 -7.50
C ALA A 461 11.34 21.31 -7.50
N ARG A 462 12.12 21.91 -6.60
CA ARG A 462 12.37 23.36 -6.55
C ARG A 462 13.54 23.82 -7.44
N LYS A 463 14.35 22.89 -7.93
CA LYS A 463 15.45 23.16 -8.87
C LYS A 463 14.95 22.94 -10.28
#